data_AF-A0AAU1GEP6-F1
#
_entry.id   AF-A0AAU1GEP6-F1
#
_cell.length_a   1.000
_cell.length_b   1.000
_cell.length_c   1.000
_cell.angle_alpha   90.00
_cell.angle_beta   90.00
_cell.angle_gamma   90.00
#
_symmetry.space_group_name_H-M   'P 1'
#
loop_
_entity.id
_entity.type
_entity.pdbx_description
1 polymer ?
#
loop_
_entity_poly.entity_id
_entity_poly.type
_entity_poly.pdbx_seq_one_letter_code
_entity_poly.pdbx_strand_id
1 'polypeptide(L)'
;MDTDAPRSADEIRAVVAALIDTAPDDIPDQANLVLLGLTSLDLMRLSGRWRRSGVPVKFESLVADPTIGGWARHVASVTTDA
;
A
#
# COMPACT_ATOMS: atom_id res chain seq x y z
N MET A 1 7.37 2.64 -15.10
CA MET A 1 5.91 2.72 -14.94
C MET A 1 5.63 3.87 -14.00
N ASP A 2 5.09 4.96 -14.53
CA ASP A 2 4.42 5.99 -13.74
C ASP A 2 3.35 5.29 -12.92
N THR A 3 3.66 5.04 -11.65
CA THR A 3 2.81 4.20 -10.79
C THR A 3 1.72 5.09 -10.24
N ASP A 4 0.61 5.12 -10.97
CA ASP A 4 -0.65 5.70 -10.51
C ASP A 4 -1.04 5.17 -9.13
N ALA A 5 -1.96 5.87 -8.48
CA ALA A 5 -2.51 5.38 -7.22
C ALA A 5 -3.13 3.99 -7.40
N PRO A 6 -2.91 3.05 -6.47
CA PRO A 6 -3.43 1.69 -6.59
C PRO A 6 -4.95 1.71 -6.65
N ARG A 7 -5.49 0.82 -7.47
CA ARG A 7 -6.92 0.59 -7.69
C ARG A 7 -7.36 -0.80 -7.25
N SER A 8 -6.42 -1.69 -6.92
CA SER A 8 -6.68 -3.06 -6.49
C SER A 8 -5.66 -3.56 -5.46
N ALA A 9 -6.00 -4.65 -4.77
CA ALA A 9 -5.07 -5.36 -3.87
C ALA A 9 -3.82 -5.85 -4.61
N ASP A 10 -3.96 -6.30 -5.85
CA ASP A 10 -2.86 -6.80 -6.67
C ASP A 10 -1.86 -5.69 -7.03
N GLU A 11 -2.34 -4.48 -7.32
CA GLU A 11 -1.46 -3.33 -7.57
C GLU A 11 -0.72 -2.91 -6.30
N ILE A 12 -1.40 -2.90 -5.14
CA ILE A 12 -0.77 -2.64 -3.85
C ILE A 12 0.33 -3.67 -3.59
N ARG A 13 0.01 -4.94 -3.78
CA ARG A 13 0.92 -6.08 -3.62
C ARG A 13 2.12 -5.98 -4.53
N ALA A 14 1.94 -5.64 -5.80
CA ALA A 14 3.05 -5.44 -6.74
C ALA A 14 3.98 -4.30 -6.29
N VAL A 15 3.42 -3.19 -5.80
CA VAL A 15 4.22 -2.07 -5.28
C VAL A 15 5.01 -2.48 -4.04
N VAL A 16 4.38 -3.19 -3.10
CA VAL A 16 5.04 -3.66 -1.87
C VAL A 16 6.12 -4.68 -2.18
N ALA A 17 5.85 -5.65 -3.07
CA ALA A 17 6.79 -6.66 -3.50
C ALA A 17 8.08 -6.05 -4.07
N ALA A 18 7.94 -4.99 -4.89
CA ALA A 18 9.08 -4.23 -5.41
C ALA A 18 9.86 -3.45 -4.34
N LEU A 19 9.21 -3.05 -3.23
CA LEU A 19 9.86 -2.32 -2.13
C LEU A 19 10.69 -3.24 -1.22
N ILE A 20 10.23 -4.47 -1.02
CA ILE A 20 10.89 -5.45 -0.13
C ILE A 20 11.65 -6.56 -0.88
N ASP A 21 11.80 -6.41 -2.20
CA ASP A 21 12.53 -7.32 -3.10
C ASP A 21 12.07 -8.78 -3.01
N THR A 22 10.76 -8.99 -3.19
CA THR A 22 10.14 -10.33 -3.18
C THR A 22 9.15 -10.51 -4.33
N ALA A 23 8.67 -11.74 -4.56
CA ALA A 23 7.60 -11.99 -5.52
C ALA A 23 6.23 -11.57 -4.94
N PRO A 24 5.33 -10.97 -5.75
CA PRO A 24 3.96 -10.65 -5.32
C PRO A 24 3.21 -11.84 -4.70
N ASP A 25 3.42 -13.05 -5.23
CA ASP A 25 2.73 -14.26 -4.77
C ASP A 25 3.20 -14.73 -3.38
N ASP A 26 4.36 -14.26 -2.91
CA ASP A 26 4.93 -14.60 -1.61
C ASP A 26 4.40 -13.73 -0.46
N ILE A 27 3.48 -12.78 -0.73
CA ILE A 27 2.94 -11.85 0.28
C ILE A 27 1.50 -12.24 0.66
N PRO A 28 1.21 -12.96 1.75
CA PRO A 28 -0.18 -13.24 2.12
C PRO A 28 -1.01 -11.95 2.31
N ASP A 29 -2.29 -11.95 1.94
CA ASP A 29 -3.15 -10.76 2.03
C ASP A 29 -3.20 -10.12 3.42
N GLN A 30 -3.06 -10.94 4.45
CA GLN A 30 -3.16 -10.55 5.87
C GLN A 30 -1.79 -10.59 6.57
N ALA A 31 -0.69 -10.76 5.83
CA ALA A 31 0.63 -10.68 6.43
C ALA A 31 0.96 -9.23 6.81
N ASN A 32 1.61 -9.08 7.96
CA ASN A 32 2.11 -7.78 8.39
C ASN A 32 3.34 -7.41 7.55
N LEU A 33 3.17 -6.41 6.68
CA LEU A 33 4.18 -5.98 5.72
C LEU A 33 5.45 -5.44 6.38
N VAL A 34 5.33 -4.86 7.59
CA VAL A 34 6.50 -4.40 8.36
C VAL A 34 7.35 -5.58 8.82
N LEU A 35 6.71 -6.71 9.18
CA LEU A 35 7.44 -7.94 9.52
C LEU A 35 8.07 -8.60 8.29
N LEU A 36 7.54 -8.33 7.09
CA LEU A 36 8.10 -8.78 5.81
C LEU A 36 9.24 -7.88 5.29
N GLY A 37 9.62 -6.83 6.02
CA GLY A 37 10.75 -5.97 5.67
C GLY A 37 10.38 -4.58 5.17
N LEU A 38 9.09 -4.23 5.12
CA LEU A 38 8.67 -2.88 4.75
C LEU A 38 9.03 -1.88 5.85
N THR A 39 9.72 -0.79 5.48
CA THR A 39 10.19 0.19 6.46
C THR A 39 9.25 1.39 6.61
N SER A 40 9.37 2.12 7.72
CA SER A 40 8.63 3.38 7.94
C SER A 40 8.91 4.42 6.85
N LEU A 41 10.13 4.45 6.31
CA LEU A 41 10.49 5.36 5.23
C LEU A 41 9.74 5.02 3.94
N ASP A 42 9.57 3.73 3.65
CA ASP A 42 8.81 3.27 2.49
C ASP A 42 7.33 3.63 2.63
N LEU A 43 6.75 3.44 3.82
CA LEU A 43 5.39 3.86 4.14
C LEU A 43 5.17 5.37 3.95
N MET A 44 6.09 6.21 4.44
CA MET A 44 6.02 7.66 4.26
C MET A 44 6.09 8.05 2.78
N ARG A 45 7.00 7.43 2.02
CA ARG A 45 7.13 7.65 0.57
C ARG A 45 5.89 7.20 -0.19
N LEU A 46 5.31 6.07 0.21
CA LEU A 46 4.13 5.48 -0.41
C LEU A 46 2.89 6.35 -0.19
N SER A 47 2.60 6.72 1.06
CA SER A 47 1.52 7.66 1.39
C SER A 47 1.69 8.99 0.65
N GLY A 48 2.89 9.57 0.63
CA GLY A 48 3.15 10.80 -0.11
C GLY A 48 2.97 10.67 -1.63
N ARG A 49 3.24 9.48 -2.21
CA ARG A 49 3.04 9.20 -3.64
C ARG A 49 1.56 9.06 -4.00
N TRP A 50 0.81 8.27 -3.24
CA TRP A 50 -0.62 8.06 -3.49
C TRP A 50 -1.41 9.35 -3.34
N ARG A 51 -1.07 10.19 -2.34
CA ARG A 51 -1.69 11.51 -2.15
C ARG A 51 -1.48 12.44 -3.35
N ARG A 52 -0.27 12.47 -3.93
CA ARG A 52 0.02 13.25 -5.15
C ARG A 52 -0.71 12.72 -6.38
N SER A 53 -1.13 11.46 -6.34
CA SER A 53 -1.85 10.78 -7.43
C SER A 53 -3.38 10.80 -7.20
N GLY A 54 -3.87 11.64 -6.29
CA GLY A 54 -5.31 11.84 -6.05
C GLY A 54 -5.95 10.90 -5.03
N VAL A 55 -5.19 10.00 -4.40
CA VAL A 55 -5.70 9.07 -3.38
C VAL A 55 -5.25 9.53 -1.98
N PRO A 56 -6.17 10.05 -1.13
CA PRO A 56 -5.81 10.77 0.09
C PRO A 56 -5.44 9.85 1.28
N VAL A 57 -4.61 8.84 1.03
CA VAL A 57 -4.17 7.87 2.06
C VAL A 57 -3.12 8.47 2.98
N LYS A 58 -3.37 8.38 4.28
CA LYS A 58 -2.49 8.90 5.33
C LYS A 58 -1.54 7.82 5.86
N PHE A 59 -0.37 8.23 6.32
CA PHE A 59 0.64 7.32 6.88
C PHE A 59 0.07 6.54 8.08
N GLU A 60 -0.68 7.20 8.95
CA GLU A 60 -1.30 6.61 10.14
C GLU A 60 -2.25 5.47 9.75
N SER A 61 -2.97 5.62 8.64
CA SER A 61 -3.85 4.58 8.11
C SER A 61 -3.07 3.36 7.61
N LEU A 62 -1.91 3.58 6.99
CA LEU A 62 -1.04 2.48 6.53
C LEU A 62 -0.42 1.70 7.69
N VAL A 63 -0.03 2.40 8.76
CA VAL A 63 0.56 1.80 9.96
C VAL A 63 -0.49 1.07 10.82
N ALA A 64 -1.74 1.56 10.84
CA ALA A 64 -2.81 0.98 11.66
C ALA A 64 -3.20 -0.44 11.23
N ASP A 65 -3.18 -0.72 9.92
CA ASP A 65 -3.45 -2.04 9.35
C ASP A 65 -2.44 -2.31 8.21
N PRO A 66 -1.19 -2.70 8.54
CA PRO A 66 -0.09 -2.82 7.58
C PRO A 66 -0.18 -4.14 6.81
N THR A 67 -1.34 -4.39 6.19
CA THR A 67 -1.64 -5.59 5.41
C THR A 67 -2.14 -5.17 4.03
N ILE A 68 -1.98 -6.03 3.02
CA ILE A 68 -2.50 -5.77 1.67
C ILE A 68 -4.03 -5.56 1.73
N GLY A 69 -4.73 -6.44 2.45
CA GLY A 69 -6.18 -6.34 2.61
C GLY A 69 -6.62 -5.06 3.35
N GLY A 70 -5.88 -4.64 4.37
CA GLY A 70 -6.11 -3.41 5.11
C GLY A 70 -6.01 -2.18 4.22
N TRP A 71 -4.93 -2.09 3.46
CA TRP A 71 -4.70 -0.97 2.56
C TRP A 71 -5.69 -0.94 1.41
N ALA A 72 -6.02 -2.10 0.82
CA ALA A 72 -7.03 -2.18 -0.24
C ALA A 72 -8.39 -1.67 0.23
N ARG A 73 -8.84 -2.06 1.43
CA ARG A 73 -10.07 -1.54 2.05
C ARG A 73 -10.00 -0.03 2.25
N HIS A 74 -8.88 0.48 2.76
CA HIS A 74 -8.72 1.90 3.02
C HIS A 74 -8.72 2.73 1.73
N VAL A 75 -7.97 2.30 0.71
CA VAL A 75 -7.94 2.93 -0.62
C VAL A 75 -9.34 2.96 -1.22
N ALA A 76 -10.06 1.83 -1.24
CA ALA A 76 -11.42 1.76 -1.75
C ALA A 76 -12.38 2.71 -1.02
N SER A 77 -12.22 2.85 0.31
CA SER A 77 -13.05 3.76 1.12
C SER A 77 -12.84 5.22 0.76
N VAL A 78 -11.60 5.64 0.48
CA VAL A 78 -11.28 7.05 0.19
C VAL A 78 -11.47 7.43 -1.29
N THR A 79 -11.52 6.45 -2.19
CA THR A 79 -11.82 6.69 -3.62
C THR A 79 -13.30 6.70 -3.94
N THR A 80 -14.14 6.12 -3.07
CA THR A 80 -15.61 6.13 -3.23
C THR A 80 -16.24 7.42 -2.72
N ASP A 81 -15.53 8.14 -1.84
CA ASP A 81 -15.99 9.39 -1.21
C ASP A 81 -15.56 10.65 -2.01
N ALA A 82 -15.30 10.49 -3.32
CA ALA A 82 -14.87 11.52 -4.26
C ALA A 82 -15.83 11.62 -5.45
#